data_AF-A0A973RL45-F1
#
_entry.id   AF-A0A973RL45-F1
#
_cell.length_a   1.000
_cell.length_b   1.000
_cell.length_c   1.000
_cell.angle_alpha   90.00
_cell.angle_beta   90.00
_cell.angle_gamma   90.00
#
_symmetry.space_group_name_H-M   'P 1'
#
loop_
_entity.id
_entity.type
_entity.pdbx_description
1 polymer ?
#
loop_
_entity_poly.entity_id
_entity_poly.type
_entity_poly.pdbx_seq_one_letter_code
_entity_poly.pdbx_strand_id
1 'polypeptide(L)'
;MVDVRTTTLPDANTAPEAPPSPTHVTIRREDYRPPDWLVPEIALKFSLGIEKTRVQSKLSIERNPESTERTDVVRLNGDELKPAGVWVDGVPTDRWTMDGGDLLIEVPGDRHEIGIDVEISPAANTKLMGLYASSGMLCTQCEAEGFRRITFFPDRPDVLSKYRVRMEGDAAQFPILLSNGNRVAHGESADGSHWAEYDDPFPKPSYLFALVAGDLKANRDSFTTMSGRQVDLAIWVREADLPKTQHAMDSLKLAMAWDEKVYGREYDLDQFNIVAVSDFNMGAMENKSLNIFNSAYVLADQETATDADFDNIARVVAHEYFHNWSGDRVTCRDWFQLSLKEGFTVFRDQS
;
A
#
# COMPACT_ATOMS: atom_id res chain seq x y z
N MET A 1 32.32 -61.59 23.41
CA MET A 1 31.29 -60.56 23.16
C MET A 1 31.62 -59.39 24.05
N VAL A 2 32.20 -58.33 23.48
CA VAL A 2 32.55 -57.11 24.21
C VAL A 2 31.37 -56.15 24.05
N ASP A 3 30.85 -55.68 25.18
CA ASP A 3 29.67 -54.84 25.31
C ASP A 3 29.97 -53.43 24.77
N VAL A 4 29.37 -53.09 23.63
CA VAL A 4 29.49 -51.78 22.98
C VAL A 4 28.41 -50.87 23.56
N ARG A 5 28.61 -50.42 24.81
CA ARG A 5 27.73 -49.44 25.46
C ARG A 5 28.49 -48.50 26.39
N THR A 6 29.43 -47.73 25.83
CA THR A 6 29.84 -46.43 26.42
C THR A 6 30.67 -45.65 25.40
N THR A 7 29.99 -44.86 24.58
CA THR A 7 30.56 -43.67 23.94
C THR A 7 29.62 -42.53 24.26
N THR A 8 29.93 -41.80 25.33
CA THR A 8 29.34 -40.50 25.62
C THR A 8 29.77 -39.53 24.51
N LEU A 9 28.83 -39.15 23.66
CA LEU A 9 28.97 -38.02 22.74
C LEU A 9 29.19 -36.75 23.58
N PRO A 10 30.14 -35.87 23.21
CA PRO A 10 30.29 -34.57 23.86
C PRO A 10 29.04 -33.72 23.62
N ASP A 11 28.64 -32.98 24.66
CA ASP A 11 27.48 -32.09 24.68
C ASP A 11 27.42 -31.21 23.42
N ALA A 12 26.41 -31.45 22.59
CA ALA A 12 26.02 -30.55 21.52
C ALA A 12 25.23 -29.37 22.12
N ASN A 13 25.91 -28.51 22.88
CA ASN A 13 25.33 -27.33 23.50
C ASN A 13 26.01 -26.04 23.04
N THR A 14 26.22 -25.93 21.73
CA THR A 14 26.55 -24.67 21.05
C THR A 14 25.55 -24.41 19.94
N ALA A 15 24.26 -24.31 20.29
CA ALA A 15 23.36 -23.53 19.45
C ALA A 15 23.73 -22.05 19.66
N PRO A 16 23.97 -21.26 18.61
CA PRO A 16 24.08 -19.82 18.77
C PRO A 16 22.83 -19.33 19.48
N GLU A 17 23.02 -18.49 20.48
CA GLU A 17 21.94 -17.89 21.25
C GLU A 17 20.95 -17.27 20.27
N ALA A 18 19.67 -17.67 20.36
CA ALA A 18 18.63 -17.10 19.51
C ALA A 18 18.69 -15.58 19.68
N PRO A 19 18.60 -14.80 18.58
CA PRO A 19 18.60 -13.35 18.69
C PRO A 19 17.53 -12.94 19.69
N PRO A 20 17.81 -11.96 20.57
CA PRO A 20 16.84 -11.53 21.58
C PRO A 20 15.53 -11.20 20.88
N SER A 21 14.43 -11.75 21.39
CA SER A 21 13.11 -11.40 20.88
C SER A 21 12.95 -9.88 20.98
N PRO A 22 12.44 -9.22 19.92
CA PRO A 22 12.25 -7.78 19.95
C PRO A 22 11.42 -7.41 21.19
N THR A 23 11.83 -6.36 21.89
CA THR A 23 11.06 -5.81 23.00
C THR A 23 9.77 -5.21 22.46
N HIS A 24 8.70 -5.97 22.46
CA HIS A 24 7.38 -5.50 22.07
C HIS A 24 6.83 -4.56 23.15
N VAL A 25 6.69 -3.27 22.81
CA VAL A 25 5.92 -2.33 23.63
C VAL A 25 4.45 -2.69 23.45
N THR A 26 3.77 -3.00 24.55
CA THR A 26 2.32 -3.28 24.51
C THR A 26 1.58 -1.98 24.24
N ILE A 27 0.85 -1.92 23.14
CA ILE A 27 -0.08 -0.83 22.82
C ILE A 27 -1.47 -1.22 23.31
N ARG A 28 -2.19 -0.32 23.99
CA ARG A 28 -3.56 -0.59 24.46
C ARG A 28 -4.58 0.29 23.75
N ARG A 29 -5.75 -0.27 23.49
CA ARG A 29 -6.89 0.45 22.91
C ARG A 29 -7.32 1.66 23.76
N GLU A 30 -7.23 1.55 25.09
CA GLU A 30 -7.59 2.62 26.04
C GLU A 30 -6.63 3.82 26.00
N ASP A 31 -5.44 3.65 25.45
CA ASP A 31 -4.41 4.69 25.33
C ASP A 31 -4.56 5.52 24.04
N TYR A 32 -5.59 5.27 23.24
CA TYR A 32 -5.85 6.04 22.03
C TYR A 32 -5.92 7.54 22.33
N ARG A 33 -5.18 8.32 21.53
CA ARG A 33 -5.27 9.78 21.48
C ARG A 33 -5.35 10.24 20.03
N PRO A 34 -6.13 11.28 19.71
CA PRO A 34 -6.08 11.92 18.40
C PRO A 34 -4.63 12.32 18.05
N PRO A 35 -4.22 12.29 16.77
CA PRO A 35 -2.88 12.74 16.39
C PRO A 35 -2.72 14.23 16.68
N ASP A 36 -1.54 14.68 17.09
CA ASP A 36 -1.27 16.12 17.36
C ASP A 36 -1.32 16.97 16.07
N TRP A 37 -0.92 16.35 14.97
CA TRP A 37 -0.85 16.96 13.65
C TRP A 37 -1.61 16.10 12.64
N LEU A 38 -2.37 16.76 11.77
CA LEU A 38 -3.00 16.17 10.61
C LEU A 38 -2.13 16.42 9.38
N VAL A 39 -2.31 15.60 8.35
CA VAL A 39 -1.67 15.76 7.04
C VAL A 39 -2.77 15.79 5.97
N PRO A 40 -3.45 16.93 5.70
CA PRO A 40 -4.56 16.94 4.74
C PRO A 40 -4.16 16.57 3.32
N GLU A 41 -2.91 16.89 2.93
CA GLU A 41 -2.40 16.65 1.58
C GLU A 41 -0.96 16.14 1.61
N ILE A 42 -0.66 15.20 0.71
CA ILE A 42 0.69 14.70 0.47
C ILE A 42 0.97 14.65 -1.03
N ALA A 43 2.13 15.20 -1.42
CA ALA A 43 2.69 15.00 -2.75
C ALA A 43 3.92 14.10 -2.67
N LEU A 44 3.95 13.06 -3.51
CA LEU A 44 5.05 12.10 -3.60
C LEU A 44 5.67 12.13 -4.98
N LYS A 45 7.00 12.15 -5.04
CA LYS A 45 7.77 11.91 -6.26
C LYS A 45 8.65 10.70 -6.08
N PHE A 46 8.48 9.71 -6.94
CA PHE A 46 9.31 8.50 -7.01
C PHE A 46 10.19 8.54 -8.25
N SER A 47 11.51 8.47 -8.05
CA SER A 47 12.46 8.13 -9.12
C SER A 47 12.82 6.65 -8.94
N LEU A 48 12.19 5.80 -9.73
CA LEU A 48 12.12 4.36 -9.55
C LEU A 48 13.38 3.64 -10.03
N GLY A 49 13.82 2.69 -9.23
CA GLY A 49 14.86 1.73 -9.56
C GLY A 49 14.80 0.54 -8.59
N ILE A 50 15.03 -0.67 -9.12
CA ILE A 50 14.96 -1.91 -8.33
C ILE A 50 15.97 -1.90 -7.17
N GLU A 51 17.21 -1.52 -7.45
CA GLU A 51 18.27 -1.47 -6.43
C GLU A 51 18.19 -0.23 -5.55
N LYS A 52 17.68 0.86 -6.13
CA LYS A 52 17.70 2.20 -5.54
C LYS A 52 16.55 3.02 -6.08
N THR A 53 15.61 3.36 -5.21
CA THR A 53 14.52 4.29 -5.48
C THR A 53 14.69 5.51 -4.60
N ARG A 54 14.59 6.71 -5.19
CA ARG A 54 14.50 7.96 -4.43
C ARG A 54 13.04 8.35 -4.27
N VAL A 55 12.67 8.72 -3.06
CA VAL A 55 11.32 9.20 -2.73
C VAL A 55 11.46 10.59 -2.15
N GLN A 56 10.78 11.56 -2.78
CA GLN A 56 10.60 12.90 -2.22
C GLN A 56 9.15 13.01 -1.76
N SER A 57 8.94 13.32 -0.49
CA SER A 57 7.61 13.58 0.06
C SER A 57 7.48 15.05 0.43
N LYS A 58 6.28 15.61 0.22
CA LYS A 58 5.87 16.92 0.71
C LYS A 58 4.54 16.76 1.44
N LEU A 59 4.56 17.03 2.74
CA LEU A 59 3.44 16.90 3.65
C LEU A 59 2.92 18.31 3.95
N SER A 60 1.69 18.61 3.56
CA SER A 60 0.98 19.76 4.11
C SER A 60 0.46 19.35 5.48
N ILE A 61 0.96 20.00 6.54
CA ILE A 61 0.58 19.66 7.91
C ILE A 61 -0.20 20.79 8.57
N GLU A 62 -1.12 20.42 9.45
CA GLU A 62 -1.83 21.36 10.31
C GLU A 62 -2.10 20.76 11.69
N ARG A 63 -2.23 21.62 12.70
CA ARG A 63 -2.58 21.15 14.05
C ARG A 63 -3.95 20.49 14.05
N ASN A 64 -4.05 19.36 14.74
CA ASN A 64 -5.33 18.74 14.99
C ASN A 64 -6.08 19.50 16.10
N PRO A 65 -7.25 20.11 15.83
CA PRO A 65 -8.04 20.79 16.85
C PRO A 65 -8.57 19.83 17.93
N GLU A 66 -8.59 18.52 17.68
CA GLU A 66 -9.02 17.50 18.65
C GLU A 66 -7.90 17.04 19.58
N SER A 67 -6.63 17.38 19.29
CA SER A 67 -5.54 17.00 20.20
C SER A 67 -5.62 17.78 21.51
N THR A 68 -5.45 17.06 22.61
CA THR A 68 -5.36 17.62 23.96
C THR A 68 -3.96 18.08 24.33
N GLU A 69 -2.95 17.76 23.52
CA GLU A 69 -1.56 18.15 23.72
C GLU A 69 -1.13 19.12 22.61
N ARG A 70 -0.36 20.15 23.00
CA ARG A 70 0.25 21.09 22.05
C ARG A 70 1.75 20.92 22.11
N THR A 71 2.30 20.30 21.06
CA THR A 71 3.73 20.19 20.82
C THR A 71 4.09 20.89 19.52
N ASP A 72 5.27 21.52 19.49
CA ASP A 72 5.87 22.06 18.26
C ASP A 72 6.73 21.00 17.55
N VAL A 73 6.72 19.76 18.05
CA VAL A 73 7.43 18.63 17.44
C VAL A 73 6.45 17.74 16.69
N VAL A 74 6.67 17.58 15.39
CA VAL A 74 5.96 16.60 14.56
C VAL A 74 6.74 15.30 14.61
N ARG A 75 6.10 14.21 15.03
CA ARG A 75 6.66 12.85 14.97
C ARG A 75 6.15 12.16 13.71
N LEU A 76 7.07 11.70 12.88
CA LEU A 76 6.81 10.96 11.65
C LEU A 76 7.43 9.57 11.76
N ASN A 77 6.64 8.52 11.53
CA ASN A 77 7.12 7.15 11.65
C ASN A 77 8.04 6.77 10.49
N GLY A 78 9.11 6.05 10.82
CA GLY A 78 10.02 5.46 9.86
C GLY A 78 10.47 4.08 10.30
N ASP A 79 10.70 3.19 9.34
CA ASP A 79 11.29 1.87 9.59
C ASP A 79 12.35 1.58 8.52
N GLU A 80 13.59 1.35 8.96
CA GLU A 80 14.78 1.18 8.11
C GLU A 80 15.04 2.36 7.15
N LEU A 81 14.61 3.56 7.52
CA LEU A 81 14.81 4.79 6.76
C LEU A 81 15.86 5.70 7.40
N LYS A 82 16.52 6.50 6.55
CA LYS A 82 17.31 7.66 6.95
C LYS A 82 16.97 8.83 6.02
N PRO A 83 16.68 10.03 6.56
CA PRO A 83 16.45 11.19 5.71
C PRO A 83 17.75 11.57 5.00
N ALA A 84 17.68 11.73 3.68
CA ALA A 84 18.73 12.31 2.86
C ALA A 84 18.67 13.85 2.85
N GLY A 85 17.50 14.41 3.13
CA GLY A 85 17.27 15.85 3.28
C GLY A 85 15.92 16.12 3.94
N VAL A 86 15.83 17.19 4.71
CA VAL A 86 14.60 17.68 5.35
C VAL A 86 14.50 19.19 5.15
N TRP A 87 13.33 19.68 4.77
CA TRP A 87 13.03 21.10 4.66
C TRP A 87 11.66 21.42 5.24
N VAL A 88 11.51 22.66 5.69
CA VAL A 88 10.25 23.23 6.20
C VAL A 88 10.00 24.51 5.44
N ASP A 89 8.81 24.65 4.85
CA ASP A 89 8.38 25.81 4.06
C ASP A 89 9.38 26.20 2.96
N GLY A 90 9.93 25.19 2.28
CA GLY A 90 10.92 25.33 1.21
C GLY A 90 12.34 25.64 1.66
N VAL A 91 12.61 25.68 2.98
CA VAL A 91 13.94 25.99 3.54
C VAL A 91 14.54 24.72 4.18
N PRO A 92 15.73 24.26 3.75
CA PRO A 92 16.44 23.16 4.42
C PRO A 92 16.62 23.44 5.92
N THR A 93 16.43 22.42 6.75
CA THR A 93 16.52 22.56 8.20
C THR A 93 17.28 21.40 8.85
N ASP A 94 18.04 21.72 9.89
CA ASP A 94 18.69 20.76 10.79
C ASP A 94 17.94 20.64 12.13
N ARG A 95 16.76 21.27 12.26
CA ARG A 95 15.91 21.22 13.46
C ARG A 95 15.07 19.95 13.50
N TRP A 96 15.75 18.82 13.47
CA TRP A 96 15.14 17.51 13.57
C TRP A 96 16.09 16.54 14.26
N THR A 97 15.53 15.48 14.83
CA THR A 97 16.27 14.39 15.45
C THR A 97 15.61 13.05 15.10
N MET A 98 16.35 11.96 15.27
CA MET A 98 15.80 10.61 15.19
C MET A 98 15.54 10.09 16.60
N ASP A 99 14.35 9.52 16.82
CA ASP A 99 14.01 8.75 18.01
C ASP A 99 13.72 7.30 17.60
N GLY A 100 14.76 6.45 17.70
CA GLY A 100 14.72 5.12 17.09
C GLY A 100 14.57 5.24 15.57
N GLY A 101 13.47 4.71 15.03
CA GLY A 101 13.11 4.82 13.62
C GLY A 101 12.32 6.07 13.26
N ASP A 102 11.77 6.80 14.24
CA ASP A 102 10.92 7.96 13.99
C ASP A 102 11.74 9.23 13.75
N LEU A 103 11.27 10.08 12.84
CA LEU A 103 11.81 11.41 12.59
C LEU A 103 10.99 12.46 13.35
N LEU A 104 11.65 13.24 14.20
CA LEU A 104 11.05 14.31 15.01
C LEU A 104 11.49 15.65 14.43
N ILE A 105 10.56 16.50 14.01
CA ILE A 105 10.84 17.79 13.36
C ILE A 105 10.22 18.91 14.18
N GLU A 106 11.01 19.93 14.53
CA GLU A 106 10.50 21.13 15.21
C GLU A 106 9.92 22.12 14.20
N VAL A 107 8.63 22.43 14.34
CA VAL A 107 7.89 23.39 13.50
C VAL A 107 7.04 24.34 14.37
N PRO A 108 7.33 25.66 14.36
CA PRO A 108 6.60 26.62 15.17
C PRO A 108 5.36 27.15 14.45
N GLY A 109 4.21 27.15 15.12
CA GLY A 109 2.96 27.67 14.54
C GLY A 109 1.96 26.55 14.29
N ASP A 110 0.97 26.79 13.42
CA ASP A 110 -0.17 25.88 13.29
C ASP A 110 -0.22 25.14 11.94
N ARG A 111 0.57 25.55 10.94
CA ARG A 111 0.58 25.00 9.57
C ARG A 111 1.93 25.16 8.89
N HIS A 112 2.40 24.13 8.22
CA HIS A 112 3.66 24.11 7.46
C HIS A 112 3.60 23.16 6.27
N GLU A 113 4.53 23.31 5.33
CA GLU A 113 4.94 22.26 4.41
C GLU A 113 6.23 21.62 4.92
N ILE A 114 6.20 20.33 5.26
CA ILE A 114 7.41 19.55 5.53
C ILE A 114 7.76 18.78 4.27
N GLY A 115 9.01 18.80 3.83
CA GLY A 115 9.44 17.86 2.81
C GLY A 115 10.70 17.10 3.18
N ILE A 116 10.76 15.89 2.66
CA ILE A 116 11.69 14.85 3.09
C ILE A 116 12.14 14.07 1.86
N ASP A 117 13.45 13.97 1.70
CA ASP A 117 14.06 13.09 0.71
C ASP A 117 14.54 11.83 1.41
N VAL A 118 14.19 10.67 0.87
CA VAL A 118 14.74 9.37 1.30
C VAL A 118 15.19 8.54 0.11
N GLU A 119 16.07 7.60 0.38
CA GLU A 119 16.51 6.60 -0.58
C GLU A 119 16.25 5.22 0.01
N ILE A 120 15.59 4.36 -0.76
CA ILE A 120 15.21 3.00 -0.37
C ILE A 120 15.71 2.00 -1.40
N SER A 121 15.88 0.74 -0.99
CA SER A 121 16.32 -0.36 -1.86
C SER A 121 15.25 -1.45 -1.94
N PRO A 122 14.35 -1.39 -2.95
CA PRO A 122 13.29 -2.39 -3.12
C PRO A 122 13.81 -3.82 -3.27
N ALA A 123 14.95 -4.03 -3.94
CA ALA A 123 15.60 -5.34 -4.12
C ALA A 123 16.03 -5.98 -2.80
N ALA A 124 16.45 -5.16 -1.83
CA ALA A 124 16.87 -5.64 -0.51
C ALA A 124 15.70 -5.89 0.45
N ASN A 125 14.47 -5.53 0.07
CA ASN A 125 13.30 -5.58 0.94
C ASN A 125 12.64 -6.97 0.95
N THR A 126 13.20 -7.90 1.72
CA THR A 126 12.68 -9.26 1.87
C THR A 126 11.46 -9.38 2.79
N LYS A 127 11.04 -8.28 3.45
CA LYS A 127 9.84 -8.25 4.31
C LYS A 127 8.54 -8.16 3.50
N LEU A 128 8.62 -7.78 2.22
CA LEU A 128 7.47 -7.53 1.34
C LEU A 128 6.46 -6.55 1.98
N MET A 129 6.99 -5.49 2.61
CA MET A 129 6.24 -4.38 3.22
C MET A 129 6.88 -3.04 2.85
N GLY A 130 6.07 -2.02 2.58
CA GLY A 130 6.51 -0.80 1.90
C GLY A 130 6.68 -1.06 0.41
N LEU A 131 7.67 -0.44 -0.23
CA LEU A 131 8.02 -0.70 -1.63
C LEU A 131 9.05 -1.82 -1.72
N TYR A 132 8.77 -2.84 -2.52
CA TYR A 132 9.66 -3.99 -2.70
C TYR A 132 9.68 -4.47 -4.16
N ALA A 133 10.71 -5.25 -4.50
CA ALA A 133 10.82 -5.88 -5.82
C ALA A 133 10.22 -7.29 -5.82
N SER A 134 9.41 -7.61 -6.82
CA SER A 134 8.92 -8.97 -7.08
C SER A 134 9.12 -9.30 -8.56
N SER A 135 9.95 -10.30 -8.85
CA SER A 135 10.17 -10.82 -10.20
C SER A 135 10.48 -9.74 -11.26
N GLY A 136 11.32 -8.75 -10.92
CA GLY A 136 11.71 -7.66 -11.83
C GLY A 136 10.73 -6.48 -11.90
N MET A 137 9.63 -6.52 -11.13
CA MET A 137 8.68 -5.43 -10.98
C MET A 137 8.79 -4.81 -9.58
N LEU A 138 8.22 -3.63 -9.40
CA LEU A 138 8.04 -2.97 -8.11
C LEU A 138 6.56 -2.99 -7.73
N CYS A 139 6.27 -3.31 -6.47
CA CYS A 139 4.92 -3.22 -5.90
C CYS A 139 4.99 -2.86 -4.42
N THR A 140 3.85 -2.48 -3.86
CA THR A 140 3.74 -2.03 -2.48
C THR A 140 2.80 -2.89 -1.66
N GLN A 141 3.11 -3.03 -0.37
CA GLN A 141 2.15 -3.46 0.66
C GLN A 141 2.25 -2.52 1.86
N CYS A 142 1.19 -1.76 2.13
CA CYS A 142 1.19 -0.72 3.15
C CYS A 142 0.37 -1.06 4.39
N GLU A 143 -0.60 -1.98 4.33
CA GLU A 143 -1.31 -2.45 5.52
C GLU A 143 -0.45 -3.45 6.31
N ALA A 144 -0.36 -3.35 7.65
CA ALA A 144 -0.95 -2.31 8.50
C ALA A 144 -0.07 -1.05 8.62
N GLU A 145 1.24 -1.23 8.58
CA GLU A 145 2.22 -0.18 8.93
C GLU A 145 3.42 -0.22 7.98
N GLY A 146 3.16 -0.44 6.68
CA GLY A 146 4.18 -0.56 5.65
C GLY A 146 4.57 0.77 5.00
N PHE A 147 3.73 1.80 5.07
CA PHE A 147 4.02 3.08 4.41
C PHE A 147 5.23 3.79 5.04
N ARG A 148 5.45 3.62 6.35
CA ARG A 148 6.67 4.09 7.06
C ARG A 148 7.98 3.45 6.57
N ARG A 149 7.93 2.45 5.69
CA ARG A 149 9.10 1.88 4.98
C ARG A 149 9.33 2.49 3.60
N ILE A 150 8.49 3.44 3.20
CA ILE A 150 8.59 4.18 1.92
C ILE A 150 9.10 5.59 2.16
N THR A 151 8.49 6.31 3.11
CA THR A 151 8.89 7.65 3.54
C THR A 151 8.47 7.86 5.00
N PHE A 152 8.92 8.96 5.62
CA PHE A 152 8.51 9.34 6.95
C PHE A 152 7.09 9.93 6.93
N PHE A 153 6.17 9.37 7.72
CA PHE A 153 4.76 9.77 7.75
C PHE A 153 4.11 9.41 9.09
N PRO A 154 3.06 10.11 9.59
CA PRO A 154 2.28 9.62 10.73
C PRO A 154 1.44 8.42 10.28
N ASP A 155 2.06 7.23 10.29
CA ASP A 155 1.55 6.02 9.66
C ASP A 155 0.51 5.32 10.55
N ARG A 156 -0.65 5.97 10.66
CA ARG A 156 -1.82 5.59 11.47
C ARG A 156 -3.11 5.89 10.71
N PRO A 157 -4.18 5.09 10.86
CA PRO A 157 -5.31 5.10 9.93
C PRO A 157 -6.32 6.26 10.15
N ASP A 158 -6.23 7.00 11.27
CA ASP A 158 -6.99 8.23 11.49
C ASP A 158 -6.30 9.50 10.99
N VAL A 159 -5.14 9.39 10.32
CA VAL A 159 -4.57 10.49 9.52
C VAL A 159 -4.91 10.25 8.05
N LEU A 160 -5.82 11.08 7.53
CA LEU A 160 -6.32 10.98 6.16
C LEU A 160 -5.74 12.07 5.28
N SER A 161 -5.14 11.69 4.15
CA SER A 161 -4.53 12.63 3.20
C SER A 161 -5.09 12.44 1.80
N LYS A 162 -5.19 13.52 1.03
CA LYS A 162 -5.27 13.44 -0.43
C LYS A 162 -3.87 13.21 -0.99
N TYR A 163 -3.74 12.28 -1.94
CA TYR A 163 -2.46 11.89 -2.49
C TYR A 163 -2.32 12.38 -3.93
N ARG A 164 -1.21 13.07 -4.20
CA ARG A 164 -0.71 13.30 -5.55
C ARG A 164 0.61 12.57 -5.73
N VAL A 165 0.69 11.70 -6.72
CA VAL A 165 1.82 10.79 -6.90
C VAL A 165 2.40 10.95 -8.29
N ARG A 166 3.66 11.37 -8.37
CA ARG A 166 4.46 11.35 -9.61
C ARG A 166 5.45 10.21 -9.53
N MET A 167 5.51 9.40 -10.58
CA MET A 167 6.48 8.32 -10.73
C MET A 167 7.25 8.53 -12.02
N GLU A 168 8.56 8.31 -11.99
CA GLU A 168 9.42 8.28 -13.17
C GLU A 168 10.36 7.08 -13.10
N GLY A 169 10.65 6.47 -14.24
CA GLY A 169 11.51 5.28 -14.33
C GLY A 169 11.89 4.96 -15.77
N ASP A 170 12.87 4.06 -15.95
CA ASP A 170 13.29 3.58 -17.27
C ASP A 170 12.11 2.91 -18.00
N ALA A 171 11.80 3.36 -19.23
CA ALA A 171 10.62 2.91 -19.94
C ALA A 171 10.72 1.47 -20.45
N ALA A 172 11.93 0.91 -20.58
CA ALA A 172 12.12 -0.49 -20.95
C ALA A 172 11.97 -1.42 -19.73
N GLN A 173 12.40 -0.99 -18.55
CA GLN A 173 12.27 -1.74 -17.31
C GLN A 173 10.85 -1.65 -16.72
N PHE A 174 10.24 -0.48 -16.79
CA PHE A 174 8.95 -0.18 -16.16
C PHE A 174 7.96 0.46 -17.15
N PRO A 175 7.60 -0.20 -18.27
CA PRO A 175 6.71 0.39 -19.27
C PRO A 175 5.32 0.75 -18.73
N ILE A 176 4.91 0.17 -17.59
CA ILE A 176 3.66 0.50 -16.90
C ILE A 176 3.98 1.08 -15.51
N LEU A 177 3.41 2.24 -15.19
CA LEU A 177 3.46 2.91 -13.88
C LEU A 177 2.02 3.16 -13.40
N LEU A 178 1.66 2.65 -12.21
CA LEU A 178 0.32 2.74 -11.64
C LEU A 178 0.38 3.22 -10.18
N SER A 179 -0.57 4.07 -9.80
CA SER A 179 -0.85 4.42 -8.39
C SER A 179 -2.36 4.65 -8.20
N ASN A 180 -2.78 4.99 -6.99
CA ASN A 180 -4.19 5.25 -6.65
C ASN A 180 -4.75 6.47 -7.39
N GLY A 181 -6.08 6.55 -7.51
CA GLY A 181 -6.78 7.67 -8.11
C GLY A 181 -6.76 7.65 -9.63
N ASN A 182 -6.84 8.83 -10.25
CA ASN A 182 -6.90 9.00 -11.70
C ASN A 182 -5.54 9.40 -12.27
N ARG A 183 -5.15 8.87 -13.44
CA ARG A 183 -3.94 9.30 -14.14
C ARG A 183 -4.19 10.66 -14.80
N VAL A 184 -3.62 11.72 -14.24
CA VAL A 184 -3.86 13.11 -14.66
C VAL A 184 -2.84 13.63 -15.67
N ALA A 185 -1.64 13.07 -15.70
CA ALA A 185 -0.61 13.41 -16.68
C ALA A 185 0.37 12.24 -16.89
N HIS A 186 1.04 12.23 -18.04
CA HIS A 186 2.14 11.31 -18.35
C HIS A 186 3.01 11.90 -19.45
N GLY A 187 4.22 11.38 -19.61
CA GLY A 187 5.10 11.79 -20.70
C GLY A 187 6.38 10.98 -20.76
N GLU A 188 7.11 11.17 -21.85
CA GLU A 188 8.43 10.59 -22.08
C GLU A 188 9.51 11.63 -21.79
N SER A 189 10.68 11.16 -21.37
CA SER A 189 11.88 11.95 -21.14
C SER A 189 12.91 11.67 -22.23
N ALA A 190 13.77 12.65 -22.53
CA ALA A 190 14.78 12.52 -23.57
C ALA A 190 15.88 11.49 -23.27
N ASP A 191 15.99 11.04 -22.01
CA ASP A 191 16.96 10.06 -21.53
C ASP A 191 16.47 8.60 -21.62
N GLY A 192 15.29 8.36 -22.19
CA GLY A 192 14.69 7.02 -22.29
C GLY A 192 13.84 6.63 -21.07
N SER A 193 13.77 7.48 -20.04
CA SER A 193 12.77 7.33 -18.97
C SER A 193 11.41 7.85 -19.42
N HIS A 194 10.37 7.50 -18.66
CA HIS A 194 9.04 8.10 -18.78
C HIS A 194 8.47 8.37 -17.40
N TRP A 195 7.31 9.03 -17.34
CA TRP A 195 6.67 9.37 -16.08
C TRP A 195 5.14 9.35 -16.18
N ALA A 196 4.49 9.15 -15.04
CA ALA A 196 3.06 9.28 -14.86
C ALA A 196 2.73 10.00 -13.56
N GLU A 197 1.65 10.79 -13.58
CA GLU A 197 1.10 11.49 -12.42
C GLU A 197 -0.32 11.02 -12.15
N TYR A 198 -0.59 10.76 -10.88
CA TYR A 198 -1.86 10.30 -10.35
C TYR A 198 -2.36 11.25 -9.28
N ASP A 199 -3.68 11.48 -9.27
CA ASP A 199 -4.38 12.32 -8.31
C ASP A 199 -5.56 11.53 -7.73
N ASP A 200 -5.54 11.28 -6.43
CA ASP A 200 -6.66 10.69 -5.70
C ASP A 200 -7.38 11.78 -4.90
N PRO A 201 -8.60 12.17 -5.28
CA PRO A 201 -9.33 13.25 -4.64
C PRO A 201 -9.88 12.88 -3.26
N PHE A 202 -9.93 11.60 -2.91
CA PHE A 202 -10.47 11.14 -1.64
C PHE A 202 -9.37 11.08 -0.57
N PRO A 203 -9.57 11.75 0.58
CA PRO A 203 -8.69 11.56 1.73
C PRO A 203 -8.69 10.09 2.16
N LYS A 204 -7.51 9.49 2.26
CA LYS A 204 -7.32 8.10 2.66
C LYS A 204 -6.15 7.97 3.63
N PRO A 205 -6.14 6.94 4.50
CA PRO A 205 -4.99 6.60 5.30
C PRO A 205 -3.85 6.02 4.45
N SER A 206 -2.63 6.09 4.98
CA SER A 206 -1.41 5.62 4.33
C SER A 206 -1.41 4.14 3.98
N TYR A 207 -2.13 3.30 4.72
CA TYR A 207 -2.20 1.86 4.46
C TYR A 207 -2.87 1.53 3.12
N LEU A 208 -3.69 2.43 2.57
CA LEU A 208 -4.36 2.29 1.27
C LEU A 208 -3.52 2.80 0.10
N PHE A 209 -2.32 3.34 0.35
CA PHE A 209 -1.41 3.74 -0.71
C PHE A 209 -0.93 2.52 -1.50
N ALA A 210 -0.94 2.64 -2.83
CA ALA A 210 -0.35 1.67 -3.74
C ALA A 210 0.51 2.31 -4.84
N LEU A 211 1.56 1.58 -5.20
CA LEU A 211 2.39 1.85 -6.37
C LEU A 211 2.77 0.51 -7.01
N VAL A 212 2.62 0.43 -8.34
CA VAL A 212 3.11 -0.70 -9.15
C VAL A 212 3.87 -0.17 -10.35
N ALA A 213 5.04 -0.77 -10.64
CA ALA A 213 5.83 -0.46 -11.83
C ALA A 213 6.46 -1.73 -12.42
N GLY A 214 6.28 -1.98 -13.72
CA GLY A 214 6.80 -3.19 -14.37
C GLY A 214 6.31 -3.42 -15.80
N ASP A 215 6.77 -4.50 -16.44
CA ASP A 215 6.25 -4.96 -17.74
C ASP A 215 5.01 -5.83 -17.54
N LEU A 216 3.85 -5.17 -17.66
CA LEU A 216 2.54 -5.76 -17.48
C LEU A 216 1.68 -5.54 -18.73
N LYS A 217 0.78 -6.50 -18.99
CA LYS A 217 -0.29 -6.39 -19.99
C LYS A 217 -1.63 -6.33 -19.25
N ALA A 218 -2.61 -5.65 -19.84
CA ALA A 218 -3.92 -5.45 -19.23
C ALA A 218 -5.01 -6.17 -20.02
N ASN A 219 -5.85 -6.94 -19.33
CA ASN A 219 -7.20 -7.22 -19.78
C ASN A 219 -8.06 -5.99 -19.44
N ARG A 220 -8.69 -5.38 -20.44
CA ARG A 220 -9.41 -4.11 -20.31
C ARG A 220 -10.87 -4.29 -20.61
N ASP A 221 -11.70 -3.62 -19.82
CA ASP A 221 -13.14 -3.56 -20.03
C ASP A 221 -13.70 -2.29 -19.39
N SER A 222 -15.02 -2.18 -19.30
CA SER A 222 -15.71 -1.05 -18.68
C SER A 222 -16.95 -1.49 -17.89
N PHE A 223 -17.38 -0.64 -16.97
CA PHE A 223 -18.64 -0.77 -16.25
C PHE A 223 -19.38 0.56 -16.25
N THR A 224 -20.70 0.55 -16.48
CA THR A 224 -21.54 1.73 -16.35
C THR A 224 -22.30 1.66 -15.03
N THR A 225 -22.09 2.64 -14.16
CA THR A 225 -22.77 2.69 -12.86
C THR A 225 -24.27 2.97 -12.98
N MET A 226 -25.02 2.75 -11.89
CA MET A 226 -26.45 3.03 -11.81
C MET A 226 -26.81 4.51 -12.10
N SER A 227 -25.87 5.44 -11.93
CA SER A 227 -26.03 6.86 -12.29
C SER A 227 -25.53 7.22 -13.70
N GLY A 228 -24.93 6.26 -14.42
CA GLY A 228 -24.42 6.44 -15.77
C GLY A 228 -22.95 6.82 -15.88
N ARG A 229 -22.17 6.79 -14.79
CA ARG A 229 -20.71 6.98 -14.85
C ARG A 229 -20.08 5.80 -15.59
N GLN A 230 -19.19 6.09 -16.53
CA GLN A 230 -18.33 5.06 -17.14
C GLN A 230 -17.08 4.87 -16.28
N VAL A 231 -16.79 3.64 -15.90
CA VAL A 231 -15.60 3.24 -15.15
C VAL A 231 -14.74 2.36 -16.03
N ASP A 232 -13.49 2.78 -16.26
CA ASP A 232 -12.51 1.99 -16.97
C ASP A 232 -11.95 0.89 -16.06
N LEU A 233 -12.02 -0.37 -16.49
CA LEU A 233 -11.55 -1.52 -15.73
C LEU A 233 -10.27 -2.07 -16.37
N ALA A 234 -9.28 -2.40 -15.54
CA ALA A 234 -8.07 -3.06 -16.02
C ALA A 234 -7.52 -4.09 -15.02
N ILE A 235 -7.28 -5.31 -15.50
CA ILE A 235 -6.57 -6.35 -14.76
C ILE A 235 -5.18 -6.52 -15.37
N TRP A 236 -4.16 -6.14 -14.61
CA TRP A 236 -2.76 -6.13 -15.02
C TRP A 236 -2.04 -7.38 -14.56
N VAL A 237 -1.42 -8.06 -15.51
CA VAL A 237 -0.69 -9.32 -15.28
C VAL A 237 0.53 -9.39 -16.19
N ARG A 238 1.40 -10.37 -15.97
CA ARG A 238 2.43 -10.71 -16.97
C ARG A 238 1.77 -11.26 -18.23
N GLU A 239 2.43 -11.06 -19.37
CA GLU A 239 1.87 -11.39 -20.68
C GLU A 239 1.37 -12.85 -20.80
N ALA A 240 2.12 -13.80 -20.25
CA ALA A 240 1.76 -15.22 -20.27
C ALA A 240 0.47 -15.56 -19.49
N ASP A 241 0.06 -14.70 -18.56
CA ASP A 241 -1.10 -14.90 -17.71
C ASP A 241 -2.34 -14.14 -18.19
N LEU A 242 -2.21 -13.29 -19.21
CA LEU A 242 -3.30 -12.46 -19.75
C LEU A 242 -4.56 -13.27 -20.11
N PRO A 243 -4.48 -14.45 -20.77
CA PRO A 243 -5.67 -15.25 -21.09
C PRO A 243 -6.46 -15.75 -19.87
N LYS A 244 -5.84 -15.79 -18.68
CA LYS A 244 -6.41 -16.36 -17.45
C LYS A 244 -7.20 -15.36 -16.60
N THR A 245 -7.40 -14.14 -17.09
CA THR A 245 -7.94 -13.01 -16.31
C THR A 245 -9.44 -12.79 -16.48
N GLN A 246 -10.08 -13.48 -17.43
CA GLN A 246 -11.47 -13.17 -17.81
C GLN A 246 -12.45 -13.37 -16.65
N HIS A 247 -12.30 -14.46 -15.89
CA HIS A 247 -13.19 -14.73 -14.76
C HIS A 247 -13.10 -13.66 -13.67
N ALA A 248 -11.91 -13.13 -13.40
CA ALA A 248 -11.74 -12.03 -12.45
C ALA A 248 -12.40 -10.74 -12.95
N MET A 249 -12.33 -10.44 -14.25
CA MET A 249 -13.01 -9.29 -14.85
C MET A 249 -14.53 -9.40 -14.73
N ASP A 250 -15.08 -10.59 -15.03
CA ASP A 250 -16.51 -10.86 -14.93
C ASP A 250 -16.97 -10.78 -13.46
N SER A 251 -16.18 -11.31 -12.53
CA SER A 251 -16.42 -11.24 -11.09
C SER A 251 -16.43 -9.81 -10.56
N LEU A 252 -15.50 -8.96 -11.01
CA LEU A 252 -15.44 -7.55 -10.65
C LEU A 252 -16.73 -6.82 -11.07
N LYS A 253 -17.16 -7.00 -12.33
CA LYS A 253 -18.40 -6.39 -12.83
C LYS A 253 -19.63 -6.88 -12.07
N LEU A 254 -19.66 -8.16 -11.71
CA LEU A 254 -20.74 -8.72 -10.90
C LEU A 254 -20.77 -8.10 -9.50
N ALA A 255 -19.62 -7.94 -8.85
CA ALA A 255 -19.49 -7.28 -7.55
C ALA A 255 -19.96 -5.82 -7.63
N MET A 256 -19.56 -5.07 -8.66
CA MET A 256 -20.02 -3.69 -8.91
C MET A 256 -21.54 -3.62 -9.04
N ALA A 257 -22.14 -4.44 -9.90
CA ALA A 257 -23.59 -4.45 -10.10
C ALA A 257 -24.36 -4.91 -8.84
N TRP A 258 -23.80 -5.86 -8.09
CA TRP A 258 -24.42 -6.36 -6.87
C TRP A 258 -24.41 -5.29 -5.78
N ASP A 259 -23.32 -4.54 -5.60
CA ASP A 259 -23.22 -3.51 -4.56
C ASP A 259 -24.19 -2.35 -4.81
N GLU A 260 -24.38 -1.98 -6.08
CA GLU A 260 -25.42 -1.03 -6.49
C GLU A 260 -26.82 -1.55 -6.17
N LYS A 261 -27.11 -2.81 -6.51
CA LYS A 261 -28.44 -3.40 -6.32
C LYS A 261 -28.79 -3.62 -4.85
N VAL A 262 -27.85 -4.09 -4.05
CA VAL A 262 -28.10 -4.57 -2.67
C VAL A 262 -27.86 -3.45 -1.65
N TYR A 263 -26.79 -2.67 -1.80
CA TYR A 263 -26.41 -1.64 -0.84
C TYR A 263 -26.59 -0.21 -1.35
N GLY A 264 -26.96 -0.02 -2.62
CA GLY A 264 -27.08 1.29 -3.25
C GLY A 264 -25.72 2.01 -3.37
N ARG A 265 -24.65 1.25 -3.59
CA ARG A 265 -23.27 1.74 -3.60
C ARG A 265 -22.70 1.67 -5.00
N GLU A 266 -22.58 2.83 -5.64
CA GLU A 266 -21.83 2.96 -6.89
C GLU A 266 -20.33 3.19 -6.63
N TYR A 267 -19.49 2.85 -7.61
CA TYR A 267 -18.07 3.19 -7.57
C TYR A 267 -17.84 4.69 -7.77
N ASP A 268 -16.78 5.24 -7.18
CA ASP A 268 -16.59 6.68 -6.96
C ASP A 268 -15.42 7.32 -7.73
N LEU A 269 -14.65 6.53 -8.49
CA LEU A 269 -13.57 6.98 -9.36
C LEU A 269 -13.82 6.58 -10.82
N ASP A 270 -12.95 7.05 -11.73
CA ASP A 270 -13.13 6.86 -13.17
C ASP A 270 -12.40 5.62 -13.70
N GLN A 271 -11.48 5.06 -12.90
CA GLN A 271 -10.78 3.82 -13.19
C GLN A 271 -10.70 2.90 -11.98
N PHE A 272 -10.73 1.59 -12.21
CA PHE A 272 -10.49 0.54 -11.22
C PHE A 272 -9.46 -0.44 -11.78
N ASN A 273 -8.33 -0.57 -11.08
CA ASN A 273 -7.23 -1.44 -11.48
C ASN A 273 -7.08 -2.59 -10.49
N ILE A 274 -6.81 -3.78 -11.00
CA ILE A 274 -6.32 -4.93 -10.26
C ILE A 274 -4.94 -5.28 -10.81
N VAL A 275 -3.95 -5.51 -9.95
CA VAL A 275 -2.64 -6.03 -10.35
C VAL A 275 -2.43 -7.39 -9.69
N ALA A 276 -2.17 -8.43 -10.49
CA ALA A 276 -1.84 -9.75 -9.95
C ALA A 276 -0.30 -9.90 -9.84
N VAL A 277 0.18 -10.13 -8.62
CA VAL A 277 1.61 -10.36 -8.32
C VAL A 277 1.80 -11.72 -7.65
N SER A 278 2.95 -12.36 -7.87
CA SER A 278 3.19 -13.71 -7.36
C SER A 278 3.74 -13.72 -5.93
N ASP A 279 4.59 -12.74 -5.59
CA ASP A 279 5.16 -12.61 -4.24
C ASP A 279 4.32 -11.59 -3.44
N PHE A 280 3.23 -12.08 -2.85
CA PHE A 280 2.34 -11.28 -1.98
C PHE A 280 2.10 -12.05 -0.68
N ASN A 281 2.43 -11.42 0.46
CA ASN A 281 2.26 -12.03 1.79
C ASN A 281 0.78 -12.22 2.17
N MET A 282 -0.08 -11.32 1.68
CA MET A 282 -1.53 -11.38 1.90
C MET A 282 -2.24 -12.02 0.71
N GLY A 283 -3.54 -12.26 0.83
CA GLY A 283 -4.34 -12.78 -0.29
C GLY A 283 -4.56 -11.73 -1.37
N ALA A 284 -5.14 -10.61 -0.97
CA ALA A 284 -5.28 -9.41 -1.76
C ALA A 284 -5.32 -8.19 -0.83
N MET A 285 -5.36 -6.99 -1.41
CA MET A 285 -5.33 -5.73 -0.68
C MET A 285 -6.20 -4.70 -1.40
N GLU A 286 -7.04 -4.01 -0.63
CA GLU A 286 -8.07 -3.08 -1.10
C GLU A 286 -7.56 -1.69 -1.51
N ASN A 287 -6.28 -1.53 -1.87
CA ASN A 287 -5.72 -0.20 -2.09
C ASN A 287 -6.58 0.61 -3.07
N LYS A 288 -7.06 1.79 -2.64
CA LYS A 288 -8.05 2.60 -3.37
C LYS A 288 -7.74 2.69 -4.87
N SER A 289 -8.63 2.13 -5.70
CA SER A 289 -8.56 2.06 -7.17
C SER A 289 -7.42 1.27 -7.82
N LEU A 290 -6.53 0.67 -7.04
CA LEU A 290 -5.37 -0.09 -7.50
C LEU A 290 -5.13 -1.29 -6.57
N ASN A 291 -6.07 -2.21 -6.56
CA ASN A 291 -5.99 -3.37 -5.69
C ASN A 291 -4.84 -4.28 -6.15
N ILE A 292 -4.08 -4.82 -5.20
CA ILE A 292 -2.96 -5.73 -5.47
C ILE A 292 -3.33 -7.10 -4.93
N PHE A 293 -3.27 -8.11 -5.80
CA PHE A 293 -3.70 -9.47 -5.50
C PHE A 293 -2.54 -10.44 -5.63
N ASN A 294 -2.53 -11.47 -4.78
CA ASN A 294 -1.80 -12.68 -5.10
C ASN A 294 -2.39 -13.31 -6.38
N SER A 295 -1.54 -13.71 -7.31
CA SER A 295 -1.96 -14.31 -8.59
C SER A 295 -2.94 -15.48 -8.45
N ALA A 296 -2.87 -16.24 -7.34
CA ALA A 296 -3.81 -17.34 -7.07
C ALA A 296 -5.29 -16.91 -6.96
N TYR A 297 -5.56 -15.64 -6.64
CA TYR A 297 -6.91 -15.09 -6.51
C TYR A 297 -7.34 -14.25 -7.72
N VAL A 298 -6.64 -14.34 -8.84
CA VAL A 298 -6.99 -13.64 -10.09
C VAL A 298 -6.94 -14.57 -11.31
N LEU A 299 -5.97 -15.47 -11.37
CA LEU A 299 -5.70 -16.28 -12.56
C LEU A 299 -6.47 -17.59 -12.51
N ALA A 300 -7.35 -17.82 -13.47
CA ALA A 300 -8.01 -19.11 -13.68
C ALA A 300 -8.02 -19.51 -15.16
N ASP A 301 -7.73 -20.79 -15.39
CA ASP A 301 -7.84 -21.45 -16.69
C ASP A 301 -8.71 -22.70 -16.54
N GLN A 302 -9.62 -22.95 -17.48
CA GLN A 302 -10.58 -24.05 -17.38
C GLN A 302 -9.92 -25.43 -17.34
N GLU A 303 -8.71 -25.59 -17.87
CA GLU A 303 -7.98 -26.85 -17.86
C GLU A 303 -7.24 -27.10 -16.53
N THR A 304 -6.92 -26.03 -15.77
CA THR A 304 -6.06 -26.14 -14.58
C THR A 304 -6.71 -25.71 -13.27
N ALA A 305 -7.76 -24.88 -13.31
CA ALA A 305 -8.45 -24.36 -12.14
C ALA A 305 -9.69 -25.21 -11.82
N THR A 306 -9.93 -25.43 -10.53
CA THR A 306 -11.11 -26.15 -10.02
C THR A 306 -12.28 -25.19 -9.81
N ASP A 307 -13.51 -25.71 -9.69
CA ASP A 307 -14.69 -24.90 -9.33
C ASP A 307 -14.45 -24.07 -8.06
N ALA A 308 -13.76 -24.64 -7.07
CA ALA A 308 -13.40 -23.93 -5.84
C ALA A 308 -12.43 -22.76 -6.08
N ASP A 309 -11.54 -22.85 -7.07
CA ASP A 309 -10.66 -21.75 -7.44
C ASP A 309 -11.47 -20.61 -8.10
N PHE A 310 -12.41 -20.94 -8.99
CA PHE A 310 -13.33 -19.97 -9.58
C PHE A 310 -14.18 -19.26 -8.52
N ASP A 311 -14.74 -19.99 -7.56
CA ASP A 311 -15.50 -19.41 -6.44
C ASP A 311 -14.64 -18.52 -5.55
N ASN A 312 -13.40 -18.94 -5.27
CA ASN A 312 -12.46 -18.14 -4.47
C ASN A 312 -12.06 -16.84 -5.16
N ILE A 313 -11.80 -16.87 -6.47
CA ILE A 313 -11.51 -15.64 -7.24
C ILE A 313 -12.72 -14.70 -7.17
N ALA A 314 -13.93 -15.21 -7.40
CA ALA A 314 -15.13 -14.38 -7.36
C ALA A 314 -15.33 -13.74 -5.97
N ARG A 315 -15.17 -14.53 -4.90
CA ARG A 315 -15.31 -14.05 -3.52
C ARG A 315 -14.24 -13.01 -3.17
N VAL A 316 -12.97 -13.26 -3.46
CA VAL A 316 -11.89 -12.33 -3.10
C VAL A 316 -11.96 -11.05 -3.94
N VAL A 317 -12.23 -11.14 -5.25
CA VAL A 317 -12.44 -9.94 -6.08
C VAL A 317 -13.60 -9.08 -5.55
N ALA A 318 -14.71 -9.72 -5.16
CA ALA A 318 -15.84 -9.02 -4.56
C ALA A 318 -15.49 -8.39 -3.20
N HIS A 319 -14.79 -9.14 -2.32
CA HIS A 319 -14.34 -8.67 -1.02
C HIS A 319 -13.53 -7.38 -1.13
N GLU A 320 -12.49 -7.38 -1.97
CA GLU A 320 -11.64 -6.19 -2.14
C GLU A 320 -12.38 -5.02 -2.81
N TYR A 321 -13.34 -5.30 -3.69
CA TYR A 321 -14.19 -4.25 -4.25
C TYR A 321 -15.11 -3.63 -3.20
N PHE A 322 -15.70 -4.44 -2.31
CA PHE A 322 -16.63 -3.96 -1.27
C PHE A 322 -15.94 -3.07 -0.23
N HIS A 323 -14.65 -3.30 0.05
CA HIS A 323 -13.83 -2.42 0.89
C HIS A 323 -13.80 -0.97 0.40
N ASN A 324 -14.02 -0.71 -0.90
CA ASN A 324 -14.14 0.66 -1.44
C ASN A 324 -15.12 1.51 -0.61
N TRP A 325 -16.17 0.91 -0.06
CA TRP A 325 -17.09 1.55 0.87
C TRP A 325 -16.83 1.19 2.34
N SER A 326 -16.60 -0.09 2.67
CA SER A 326 -16.39 -0.59 4.03
C SER A 326 -14.91 -0.82 4.37
N GLY A 327 -14.11 0.23 4.22
CA GLY A 327 -12.67 0.19 4.48
C GLY A 327 -12.00 1.48 4.02
N ASP A 328 -12.35 1.93 2.81
CA ASP A 328 -11.71 3.10 2.21
C ASP A 328 -12.48 4.38 2.50
N ARG A 329 -13.74 4.45 2.05
CA ARG A 329 -14.57 5.65 2.24
C ARG A 329 -14.96 5.88 3.69
N VAL A 330 -15.07 4.81 4.45
CA VAL A 330 -15.13 4.84 5.91
C VAL A 330 -14.08 3.86 6.42
N THR A 331 -13.04 4.38 7.06
CA THR A 331 -11.89 3.61 7.50
C THR A 331 -11.82 3.47 9.03
N CYS A 332 -10.84 2.72 9.51
CA CYS A 332 -10.58 2.49 10.92
C CYS A 332 -9.93 3.71 11.58
N ARG A 333 -10.37 4.06 12.80
CA ARG A 333 -9.68 5.08 13.62
C ARG A 333 -8.32 4.61 14.12
N ASP A 334 -8.26 3.34 14.50
CA ASP A 334 -7.06 2.66 14.99
C ASP A 334 -7.16 1.17 14.67
N TRP A 335 -6.04 0.46 14.70
CA TRP A 335 -5.99 -0.95 14.33
C TRP A 335 -6.78 -1.89 15.26
N PHE A 336 -7.18 -1.44 16.46
CA PHE A 336 -8.10 -2.22 17.30
C PHE A 336 -9.52 -2.24 16.76
N GLN A 337 -9.83 -1.39 15.77
CA GLN A 337 -11.11 -1.36 15.06
C GLN A 337 -11.11 -2.21 13.79
N LEU A 338 -10.08 -3.04 13.52
CA LEU A 338 -9.94 -3.79 12.27
C LEU A 338 -11.20 -4.59 11.89
N SER A 339 -11.90 -5.17 12.87
CA SER A 339 -13.14 -5.91 12.63
C SER A 339 -14.31 -5.06 12.10
N LEU A 340 -14.23 -3.72 12.21
CA LEU A 340 -15.17 -2.81 11.57
C LEU A 340 -15.12 -2.94 10.05
N LYS A 341 -13.91 -2.89 9.46
CA LYS A 341 -13.75 -3.06 8.01
C LYS A 341 -13.86 -4.53 7.64
N GLU A 342 -13.06 -5.39 8.26
CA GLU A 342 -12.96 -6.81 7.88
C GLU A 342 -14.24 -7.58 8.17
N GLY A 343 -14.79 -7.44 9.38
CA GLY A 343 -15.99 -8.19 9.77
C GLY A 343 -17.21 -7.80 8.93
N PHE A 344 -17.33 -6.52 8.57
CA PHE A 344 -18.43 -6.06 7.73
C PHE A 344 -18.21 -6.41 6.25
N THR A 345 -16.99 -6.29 5.72
CA THR A 345 -16.70 -6.69 4.34
C THR A 345 -16.83 -8.20 4.14
N VAL A 346 -16.38 -9.02 5.09
CA VAL A 346 -16.61 -10.48 5.07
C VAL A 346 -18.11 -10.80 5.04
N PHE A 347 -18.92 -10.10 5.85
CA PHE A 347 -20.37 -10.29 5.79
C PHE A 347 -20.96 -9.97 4.41
N ARG A 348 -20.42 -8.97 3.71
CA ARG A 348 -20.86 -8.59 2.36
C ARG A 348 -20.45 -9.62 1.31
N ASP A 349 -19.24 -10.18 1.37
CA ASP A 349 -18.78 -11.18 0.39
C ASP A 349 -19.51 -12.53 0.48
N GLN A 350 -20.12 -12.84 1.62
CA GLN A 350 -20.89 -14.06 1.84
C GLN A 350 -22.36 -13.96 1.40
N SER A 351 -22.84 -12.79 0.97
CA SER A 351 -24.28 -12.47 0.86
C SER A 351 -24.88 -12.46 -0.54
#